data_AF-A0A2Z4IKJ5-F1
#
_entry.id   AF-A0A2Z4IKJ5-F1
#
_cell.length_a   1.000
_cell.length_b   1.000
_cell.length_c   1.000
_cell.angle_alpha   90.00
_cell.angle_beta   90.00
_cell.angle_gamma   90.00
#
_symmetry.space_group_name_H-M   'P 1'
#
loop_
_entity.id
_entity.type
_entity.pdbx_description
1 polymer ?
#
loop_
_entity_poly.entity_id
_entity_poly.type
_entity_poly.pdbx_seq_one_letter_code
_entity_poly.pdbx_strand_id
1 'polypeptide(L)'
;MRATFKVLGDKTLYRCIWIFPLLVLLTFCNGKNKPSNDHILESSINFSNNEISSISKIVSSIEYFVLPSNSSISFVDKAIRTKGFYVLGDFDLSKSLTVLNEKLELVGNIQNYGEGPSEYQHIQDFTINREENTVDVLSINKLGLILMENF
;
A
#
# COMPACT_ATOMS: atom_id res chain seq x y z
N MET A 1 -44.63 -47.77 30.04
CA MET A 1 -43.30 -47.86 30.68
C MET A 1 -42.58 -46.54 30.45
N ARG A 2 -42.39 -45.71 31.47
CA ARG A 2 -41.70 -44.40 31.39
C ARG A 2 -40.46 -44.48 32.26
N ALA A 3 -39.28 -44.45 31.66
CA ALA A 3 -38.01 -44.33 32.38
C ALA A 3 -37.75 -42.86 32.67
N THR A 4 -37.58 -42.51 33.94
CA THR A 4 -37.11 -41.19 34.39
C THR A 4 -35.63 -41.28 34.71
N PHE A 5 -34.80 -40.61 33.90
CA PHE A 5 -33.38 -40.41 34.19
C PHE A 5 -33.21 -39.22 35.14
N LYS A 6 -32.78 -39.48 36.38
CA LYS A 6 -32.30 -38.44 37.30
C LYS A 6 -30.81 -38.21 37.02
N VAL A 7 -30.48 -37.06 36.44
CA VAL A 7 -29.09 -36.59 36.36
C VAL A 7 -28.71 -36.05 37.74
N LEU A 8 -27.87 -36.80 38.44
CA LEU A 8 -27.28 -36.38 39.71
C LEU A 8 -26.20 -35.32 39.40
N GLY A 9 -26.58 -34.05 39.49
CA GLY A 9 -25.67 -32.91 39.31
C GLY A 9 -24.75 -32.78 40.52
N ASP A 10 -23.61 -33.46 40.48
CA ASP A 10 -22.56 -33.33 41.49
C ASP A 10 -21.84 -31.99 41.30
N LYS A 11 -22.07 -31.04 42.22
CA LYS A 11 -21.52 -29.67 42.18
C LYS A 11 -19.99 -29.63 42.20
N THR A 12 -19.36 -30.76 42.52
CA THR A 12 -17.91 -30.94 42.51
C THR A 12 -17.32 -30.99 41.09
N LEU A 13 -18.10 -31.47 40.10
CA LEU A 13 -17.65 -31.62 38.71
C LEU A 13 -17.49 -30.26 37.99
N TYR A 14 -18.36 -29.29 38.31
CA TYR A 14 -18.32 -27.95 37.72
C TYR A 14 -17.10 -27.15 38.16
N ARG A 15 -16.49 -27.43 39.32
CA ARG A 15 -15.26 -26.74 39.76
C ARG A 15 -14.04 -27.18 38.95
N CYS A 16 -13.99 -28.44 38.50
CA CYS A 16 -12.89 -28.95 37.68
C CYS A 16 -12.95 -28.44 36.22
N ILE A 17 -14.16 -28.22 35.70
CA ILE A 17 -14.37 -27.71 34.32
C ILE A 17 -13.80 -26.31 34.11
N TRP A 18 -13.79 -25.46 35.14
CA TRP A 18 -13.21 -24.11 35.04
C TRP A 18 -11.70 -24.06 35.28
N ILE A 19 -11.12 -25.07 35.94
CA ILE A 19 -9.68 -25.15 36.22
C ILE A 19 -8.90 -25.59 34.97
N PHE A 20 -9.50 -26.47 34.15
CA PHE A 20 -8.86 -26.99 32.94
C PHE A 20 -8.51 -25.91 31.88
N PRO A 21 -9.41 -24.97 31.50
CA PRO A 21 -9.07 -23.91 30.54
C PRO A 21 -8.04 -22.91 31.08
N LEU A 22 -8.01 -22.68 32.40
CA LEU A 22 -6.98 -21.83 33.03
C LEU A 22 -5.59 -22.47 32.95
N LEU A 23 -5.51 -23.81 33.09
CA LEU A 23 -4.26 -24.55 32.99
C LEU A 23 -3.72 -24.56 31.53
N VAL A 24 -4.61 -24.63 30.54
CA VAL A 24 -4.25 -24.59 29.11
C VAL A 24 -3.75 -23.20 28.68
N LEU A 25 -4.25 -22.12 29.27
CA LEU A 25 -3.74 -20.77 29.02
C LEU A 25 -2.32 -20.56 29.54
N LEU A 26 -1.90 -21.27 30.59
CA LEU A 26 -0.56 -21.15 31.16
C LEU A 26 0.50 -21.92 30.37
N THR A 27 0.13 -22.89 29.53
CA THR A 27 1.10 -23.67 28.71
C THR A 27 1.42 -23.02 27.37
N PHE A 28 0.70 -21.98 26.94
CA PHE A 28 0.95 -21.29 25.66
C PHE A 28 2.03 -20.20 25.70
N CYS A 29 2.63 -19.93 26.86
CA CYS A 29 3.73 -18.96 27.01
C CYS A 29 5.07 -19.66 27.25
N ASN A 30 5.60 -20.38 26.25
CA ASN A 30 7.01 -20.80 26.25
C ASN A 30 7.64 -20.79 24.85
N GLY A 31 7.28 -19.79 24.03
CA GLY A 31 8.00 -19.47 22.80
C GLY A 31 9.18 -18.55 23.05
N LYS A 32 10.21 -18.98 23.79
CA LYS A 32 11.52 -18.29 23.75
C LYS A 32 12.22 -18.71 22.46
N ASN A 33 11.78 -18.15 21.34
CA ASN A 33 12.59 -18.13 20.14
C ASN A 33 13.77 -17.21 20.45
N LYS A 34 14.88 -17.79 20.93
CA LYS A 34 16.17 -17.11 20.82
C LYS A 34 16.35 -16.88 19.32
N PRO A 35 16.52 -15.63 18.85
CA PRO A 35 16.94 -15.44 17.48
C PRO A 35 18.23 -16.25 17.31
N SER A 36 18.26 -17.15 16.34
CA SER A 36 19.53 -17.65 15.83
C SER A 36 20.35 -16.41 15.51
N ASN A 37 21.58 -16.34 16.01
CA ASN A 37 22.59 -15.43 15.50
C ASN A 37 22.95 -15.89 14.07
N ASP A 38 21.97 -15.91 13.17
CA ASP A 38 22.26 -15.79 11.77
C ASP A 38 22.92 -14.42 11.66
N HIS A 39 24.21 -14.46 11.34
CA HIS A 39 25.02 -13.29 11.08
C HIS A 39 24.20 -12.35 10.20
N ILE A 40 23.64 -11.29 10.80
CA ILE A 40 23.14 -10.15 10.07
C ILE A 40 24.38 -9.65 9.35
N LEU A 41 24.51 -10.03 8.08
CA LEU A 41 25.47 -9.44 7.17
C LEU A 41 25.00 -8.00 7.05
N GLU A 42 25.53 -7.17 7.94
CA GLU A 42 25.36 -5.73 7.93
C GLU A 42 26.11 -5.25 6.68
N SER A 43 25.45 -5.36 5.53
CA SER A 43 25.92 -4.75 4.30
C SER A 43 25.78 -3.25 4.50
N SER A 44 26.79 -2.65 5.13
CA SER A 44 26.94 -1.21 5.13
C SER A 44 26.96 -0.78 3.66
N ILE A 45 25.99 0.05 3.28
CA ILE A 45 26.02 0.73 2.00
C ILE A 45 27.20 1.70 2.12
N ASN A 46 28.33 1.32 1.52
CA ASN A 46 29.54 2.12 1.56
C ASN A 46 29.35 3.32 0.63
N PHE A 47 28.85 4.42 1.17
CA PHE A 47 28.81 5.69 0.46
C PHE A 47 30.26 6.15 0.27
N SER A 48 30.79 5.99 -0.93
CA SER A 48 32.10 6.55 -1.30
C SER A 48 32.06 8.06 -1.07
N ASN A 49 32.74 8.53 -0.03
CA ASN A 49 32.84 9.96 0.31
C ASN A 49 33.43 10.83 -0.82
N ASN A 50 33.92 10.22 -1.89
CA ASN A 50 34.64 10.88 -2.97
C ASN A 50 33.75 11.28 -4.16
N GLU A 51 32.47 10.86 -4.21
CA GLU A 51 31.59 11.09 -5.37
C GLU A 51 30.46 12.09 -5.16
N ILE A 52 30.17 12.51 -3.92
CA ILE A 52 29.20 13.60 -3.70
C ILE A 52 29.91 14.93 -3.95
N SER A 53 30.08 15.26 -5.23
CA SER A 53 30.46 16.61 -5.63
C SER A 53 29.37 17.56 -5.13
N SER A 54 29.66 18.31 -4.07
CA SER A 54 28.86 19.38 -3.43
C SER A 54 27.34 19.33 -3.64
N ILE A 55 26.56 19.19 -2.57
CA ILE A 55 25.08 19.26 -2.56
C ILE A 55 24.54 20.46 -3.38
N SER A 56 25.28 21.57 -3.42
CA SER A 56 24.95 22.75 -4.24
C SER A 56 24.80 22.43 -5.73
N LYS A 57 25.60 21.52 -6.29
CA LYS A 57 25.50 21.08 -7.68
C LYS A 57 24.18 20.35 -7.94
N ILE A 58 23.77 19.47 -7.02
CA ILE A 58 22.50 18.75 -7.11
C ILE A 58 21.33 19.73 -7.06
N VAL A 59 21.36 20.67 -6.10
CA VAL A 59 20.33 21.71 -5.99
C VAL A 59 20.28 22.58 -7.24
N SER A 60 21.43 22.93 -7.81
CA SER A 60 21.50 23.75 -9.04
C SER A 60 21.01 23.03 -10.30
N SER A 61 20.94 21.69 -10.29
CA SER A 61 20.40 20.90 -11.40
C SER A 61 18.90 20.62 -11.28
N ILE A 62 18.23 21.13 -10.25
CA ILE A 62 16.78 20.96 -10.09
C ILE A 62 16.08 21.90 -11.08
N GLU A 63 15.35 21.31 -12.01
CA GLU A 63 14.46 22.04 -12.90
C GLU A 63 13.08 22.17 -12.25
N TYR A 64 12.50 23.37 -12.35
CA TYR A 64 11.18 23.67 -11.83
C TYR A 64 10.22 23.94 -12.99
N PHE A 65 8.97 23.52 -12.83
CA PHE A 65 7.91 23.84 -13.75
C PHE A 65 6.63 24.19 -12.99
N VAL A 66 5.76 24.95 -13.65
CA VAL A 66 4.47 25.33 -13.10
C VAL A 66 3.43 24.34 -13.62
N LEU A 67 2.67 23.74 -12.71
CA LEU A 67 1.57 22.86 -13.09
C LEU A 67 0.46 23.66 -13.81
N PRO A 68 -0.17 23.08 -14.85
CA PRO A 68 -1.30 23.71 -15.53
C PRO A 68 -2.43 24.05 -14.54
N SER A 69 -2.98 25.26 -14.64
CA SER A 69 -4.02 25.75 -13.72
C SER A 69 -5.34 24.98 -13.79
N ASN A 70 -5.53 24.19 -14.85
CA ASN A 70 -6.67 23.30 -15.05
C ASN A 70 -6.41 21.85 -14.61
N SER A 71 -5.24 21.55 -14.04
CA SER A 71 -5.00 20.25 -13.40
C SER A 71 -5.85 20.13 -12.12
N SER A 72 -6.35 18.93 -11.84
CA SER A 72 -7.10 18.67 -10.61
C SER A 72 -6.21 18.42 -9.39
N ILE A 73 -4.89 18.45 -9.58
CA ILE A 73 -3.93 18.01 -8.59
C ILE A 73 -3.71 19.07 -7.53
N SER A 74 -3.88 18.69 -6.26
CA SER A 74 -3.64 19.58 -5.12
C SER A 74 -2.33 19.25 -4.43
N PHE A 75 -2.01 17.96 -4.32
CA PHE A 75 -0.78 17.44 -3.74
C PHE A 75 -0.25 16.27 -4.57
N VAL A 76 1.06 16.18 -4.77
CA VAL A 76 1.66 15.08 -5.55
C VAL A 76 2.24 14.05 -4.59
N ASP A 77 1.52 12.95 -4.40
CA ASP A 77 1.98 11.81 -3.60
C ASP A 77 2.99 10.96 -4.37
N LYS A 78 2.75 10.76 -5.67
CA LYS A 78 3.61 9.97 -6.54
C LYS A 78 3.67 10.56 -7.95
N ALA A 79 4.86 10.54 -8.54
CA ALA A 79 5.06 10.91 -9.93
C ALA A 79 5.80 9.78 -10.66
N ILE A 80 5.28 9.37 -11.82
CA ILE A 80 5.95 8.41 -12.71
C ILE A 80 6.20 9.09 -14.05
N ARG A 81 7.46 9.04 -14.51
CA ARG A 81 7.86 9.47 -15.84
C ARG A 81 7.97 8.27 -16.79
N THR A 82 7.42 8.40 -17.98
CA THR A 82 7.56 7.43 -19.07
C THR A 82 8.20 8.10 -20.30
N LYS A 83 8.33 7.36 -21.41
CA LYS A 83 8.69 7.94 -22.70
C LYS A 83 7.40 8.50 -23.31
N GLY A 84 7.20 9.82 -23.28
CA GLY A 84 6.01 10.48 -23.83
C GLY A 84 5.15 11.24 -22.82
N PHE A 85 5.09 10.80 -21.56
CA PHE A 85 4.20 11.41 -20.58
C PHE A 85 4.70 11.31 -19.12
N TYR A 86 4.03 12.07 -18.28
CA TYR A 86 4.16 12.05 -16.82
C TYR A 86 2.79 11.73 -16.25
N VAL A 87 2.75 10.86 -15.24
CA VAL A 87 1.53 10.60 -14.46
C VAL A 87 1.81 11.03 -13.03
N LEU A 88 1.00 11.97 -12.55
CA LEU A 88 1.07 12.53 -11.21
C LEU A 88 -0.16 12.05 -10.44
N GLY A 89 0.06 11.39 -9.32
CA GLY A 89 -0.99 10.91 -8.44
C GLY A 89 -1.13 11.77 -7.20
N ASP A 90 -2.37 12.13 -6.91
CA ASP A 90 -2.84 12.72 -5.66
C ASP A 90 -3.84 11.73 -5.09
N PHE A 91 -3.52 11.10 -3.97
CA PHE A 91 -4.26 9.95 -3.44
C PHE A 91 -5.28 10.36 -2.39
N ASP A 92 -5.01 11.46 -1.69
CA ASP A 92 -5.76 11.89 -0.52
C ASP A 92 -6.75 13.02 -0.81
N LEU A 93 -6.30 14.09 -1.50
CA LEU A 93 -7.07 15.31 -1.64
C LEU A 93 -7.99 15.25 -2.85
N SER A 94 -7.40 15.12 -4.05
CA SER A 94 -8.15 15.08 -5.30
C SER A 94 -8.43 13.66 -5.79
N LYS A 95 -7.82 12.64 -5.14
CA LYS A 95 -7.84 11.19 -5.48
C LYS A 95 -7.87 10.97 -7.00
N SER A 96 -6.95 11.64 -7.69
CA SER A 96 -6.90 11.72 -9.13
C SER A 96 -5.50 11.40 -9.65
N LEU A 97 -5.44 10.89 -10.87
CA LEU A 97 -4.18 10.81 -11.61
C LEU A 97 -4.21 11.83 -12.74
N THR A 98 -3.30 12.80 -12.71
CA THR A 98 -3.11 13.81 -13.74
C THR A 98 -2.05 13.33 -14.74
N VAL A 99 -2.38 13.35 -16.04
CA VAL A 99 -1.47 12.95 -17.12
C VAL A 99 -0.98 14.21 -17.84
N LEU A 100 0.33 14.37 -17.93
CA LEU A 100 0.99 15.47 -18.66
C LEU A 100 1.81 14.91 -19.82
N ASN A 101 1.93 15.66 -20.91
CA ASN A 101 2.81 15.30 -22.03
C ASN A 101 4.28 15.65 -21.73
N GLU A 102 5.20 15.38 -22.68
CA GLU A 102 6.62 15.73 -22.53
C GLU A 102 6.90 17.23 -22.37
N LYS A 103 5.97 18.08 -22.80
CA LYS A 103 6.02 19.54 -22.64
C LYS A 103 5.39 20.01 -21.33
N LEU A 104 4.98 19.07 -20.45
CA LEU A 104 4.33 19.32 -19.17
C LEU A 104 2.96 20.00 -19.29
N GLU A 105 2.32 19.86 -20.45
CA GLU A 105 0.95 20.31 -20.70
C GLU A 105 -0.04 19.22 -20.28
N LEU A 106 -1.20 19.64 -19.76
CA LEU A 106 -2.24 18.71 -19.35
C LEU A 106 -2.81 17.94 -20.56
N VAL A 107 -2.71 16.62 -20.51
CA VAL A 107 -3.34 15.72 -21.49
C VAL A 107 -4.71 15.26 -20.99
N GLY A 108 -4.79 14.90 -19.71
CA GLY A 108 -6.04 14.45 -19.12
C GLY A 108 -5.95 14.20 -17.62
N ASN A 109 -7.12 13.97 -17.02
CA ASN A 109 -7.25 13.59 -15.63
C ASN A 109 -8.05 12.29 -15.55
N ILE A 110 -7.55 11.36 -14.74
CA ILE A 110 -8.22 10.11 -14.40
C ILE A 110 -8.87 10.31 -13.03
N GLN A 111 -10.20 10.30 -13.03
CA GLN A 111 -11.05 10.53 -11.84
C GLN A 111 -12.28 9.61 -11.87
N ASN A 112 -12.05 8.31 -12.07
CA ASN A 112 -13.13 7.34 -12.18
C ASN A 112 -13.56 6.85 -10.79
N TYR A 113 -14.26 7.70 -10.08
CA TYR A 113 -14.76 7.40 -8.74
C TYR A 113 -15.98 6.50 -8.75
N GLY A 114 -15.93 5.42 -7.97
CA GLY A 114 -17.09 4.56 -7.74
C GLY A 114 -16.73 3.10 -7.49
N GLU A 115 -17.69 2.21 -7.71
CA GLU A 115 -17.59 0.78 -7.45
C GLU A 115 -17.66 -0.08 -8.73
N GLY A 116 -18.05 0.51 -9.87
CA GLY A 116 -18.19 -0.13 -11.16
C GLY A 116 -16.88 -0.60 -11.78
N PRO A 117 -16.91 -1.38 -12.86
CA PRO A 117 -15.70 -1.80 -13.58
C PRO A 117 -14.82 -0.59 -13.95
N SER A 118 -13.51 -0.68 -13.69
CA SER A 118 -12.53 0.43 -13.88
C SER A 118 -12.72 1.67 -13.00
N GLU A 119 -13.67 1.65 -12.05
CA GLU A 119 -13.80 2.67 -11.00
C GLU A 119 -13.05 2.27 -9.72
N TYR A 120 -12.60 3.29 -8.98
CA TYR A 120 -11.92 3.16 -7.69
C TYR A 120 -12.50 4.13 -6.66
N GLN A 121 -12.49 3.74 -5.39
CA GLN A 121 -12.93 4.63 -4.30
C GLN A 121 -11.75 5.40 -3.72
N HIS A 122 -10.62 4.72 -3.52
CA HIS A 122 -9.39 5.25 -2.94
C HIS A 122 -8.20 4.77 -3.78
N ILE A 123 -7.18 5.61 -3.92
CA ILE A 123 -5.92 5.23 -4.57
C ILE A 123 -4.92 4.93 -3.45
N GLN A 124 -4.38 3.71 -3.41
CA GLN A 124 -3.27 3.35 -2.53
C GLN A 124 -1.93 3.52 -3.26
N ASP A 125 -1.91 3.09 -4.51
CA ASP A 125 -0.77 3.25 -5.40
C ASP A 125 -1.23 3.17 -6.86
N PHE A 126 -0.35 3.54 -7.80
CA PHE A 126 -0.52 3.21 -9.21
C PHE A 126 0.81 2.85 -9.86
N THR A 127 0.75 2.12 -10.97
CA THR A 127 1.89 1.83 -11.82
C THR A 127 1.52 1.95 -13.29
N ILE A 128 2.53 1.93 -14.16
CA ILE A 128 2.36 1.92 -15.60
C ILE A 128 2.76 0.54 -16.11
N ASN A 129 1.82 -0.18 -16.70
CA ASN A 129 2.09 -1.40 -17.42
C ASN A 129 2.37 -1.05 -18.89
N ARG A 130 3.62 -1.25 -19.31
CA ARG A 130 4.08 -0.91 -20.66
C ARG A 130 3.71 -1.95 -21.72
N GLU A 131 3.48 -3.19 -21.31
CA GLU A 131 3.11 -4.27 -22.24
C GLU A 131 1.67 -4.09 -22.70
N GLU A 132 0.78 -3.76 -21.76
CA GLU A 132 -0.65 -3.54 -22.01
C GLU A 132 -1.01 -2.07 -22.29
N ASN A 133 -0.04 -1.16 -22.18
CA ASN A 133 -0.24 0.29 -22.27
C ASN A 133 -1.36 0.80 -21.35
N THR A 134 -1.30 0.41 -20.07
CA THR A 134 -2.30 0.75 -19.05
C THR A 134 -1.69 1.47 -17.85
N VAL A 135 -2.54 2.24 -17.17
CA VAL A 135 -2.31 2.66 -15.80
C VAL A 135 -3.08 1.71 -14.89
N ASP A 136 -2.34 1.01 -14.04
CA ASP A 136 -2.91 0.08 -13.08
C ASP A 136 -2.99 0.77 -11.72
N VAL A 137 -4.20 0.88 -11.18
CA VAL A 137 -4.51 1.59 -9.94
C VAL A 137 -4.84 0.57 -8.86
N LEU A 138 -4.07 0.60 -7.77
CA LEU A 138 -4.33 -0.19 -6.59
C LEU A 138 -5.31 0.56 -5.68
N SER A 139 -6.43 -0.08 -5.38
CA SER A 139 -7.46 0.39 -4.44
C SER A 139 -7.65 -0.64 -3.32
N ILE A 140 -8.24 -0.22 -2.18
CA ILE A 140 -8.26 -0.97 -0.91
C ILE A 140 -8.76 -2.42 -1.02
N ASN A 141 -9.52 -2.79 -2.06
CA ASN A 141 -9.92 -4.19 -2.31
C ASN A 141 -10.00 -4.53 -3.81
N LYS A 142 -9.33 -3.76 -4.68
CA LYS A 142 -9.52 -3.88 -6.13
C LYS A 142 -8.33 -3.34 -6.90
N LEU A 143 -8.02 -3.99 -8.01
CA LEU A 143 -7.16 -3.44 -9.06
C LEU A 143 -8.05 -2.83 -10.14
N GLY A 144 -7.92 -1.52 -10.35
CA GLY A 144 -8.52 -0.82 -11.48
C GLY A 144 -7.51 -0.75 -12.62
N LEU A 145 -7.95 -1.04 -13.84
CA LEU A 145 -7.10 -0.99 -15.04
C LEU A 145 -7.69 0.04 -16.00
N ILE A 146 -6.81 0.94 -16.46
CA ILE A 146 -7.19 2.12 -17.25
C ILE A 146 -6.31 2.17 -18.49
N LEU A 147 -6.91 2.02 -19.67
CA LEU A 147 -6.21 2.03 -20.96
C LEU A 147 -5.69 3.43 -21.27
N MET A 148 -4.43 3.52 -21.69
CA MET A 148 -3.80 4.80 -22.07
C MET A 148 -4.15 5.26 -23.48
N GLU A 149 -4.83 4.45 -24.31
CA GLU A 149 -5.27 4.84 -25.67
C GLU A 149 -6.23 6.05 -25.69
N ASN A 150 -6.75 6.44 -24.53
CA ASN A 150 -7.60 7.61 -24.37
C ASN A 150 -6.83 8.93 -24.12
N PHE A 151 -5.49 8.91 -24.18
CA PHE A 151 -4.61 10.06 -23.90
C PHE A 151 -3.56 10.30 -24.99
#